data_AF-A0A162ME06-F1
#
_entry.id   AF-A0A162ME06-F1
#
_cell.length_a   1.000
_cell.length_b   1.000
_cell.length_c   1.000
_cell.angle_alpha   90.00
_cell.angle_beta   90.00
_cell.angle_gamma   90.00
#
_symmetry.space_group_name_H-M   'P 1'
#
loop_
_entity.id
_entity.type
_entity.pdbx_description
1 polymer ?
#
loop_
_entity_poly.entity_id
_entity_poly.type
_entity_poly.pdbx_seq_one_letter_code
_entity_poly.pdbx_strand_id
1 'polypeptide(L)' 'MSQIVQIAIEQMNTQLARFESNVNRLSEEEVWSRLAPDMNSVANLCIHLAGSEYQHFVSGLGNRLL' A
#
# COMPACT_ATOMS: atom_id res chain seq x y z
N MET A 1 -0.57 0.66 -26.72
CA MET A 1 -0.68 0.10 -25.34
C MET A 1 -1.92 -0.77 -25.30
N SER A 2 -1.89 -1.94 -24.64
CA SER A 2 -3.12 -2.73 -24.44
C SER A 2 -4.12 -1.93 -23.60
N GLN A 3 -5.40 -1.97 -23.96
CA GLN A 3 -6.47 -1.29 -23.21
C GLN A 3 -6.51 -1.77 -21.74
N ILE A 4 -6.27 -3.05 -21.51
CA ILE A 4 -6.21 -3.63 -20.16
C ILE A 4 -5.05 -3.05 -19.35
N VAL A 5 -3.88 -2.88 -19.97
CA VAL A 5 -2.70 -2.30 -19.31
C VAL A 5 -2.97 -0.85 -18.93
N GLN A 6 -3.63 -0.08 -19.80
CA GLN A 6 -3.99 1.30 -19.50
C GLN A 6 -4.96 1.39 -18.32
N ILE A 7 -6.04 0.59 -18.34
CA ILE A 7 -7.02 0.55 -17.23
C ILE A 7 -6.34 0.15 -15.92
N ALA A 8 -5.46 -0.86 -15.94
CA ALA A 8 -4.75 -1.30 -14.75
C ALA A 8 -3.89 -0.18 -14.14
N ILE A 9 -3.11 0.53 -14.97
CA ILE A 9 -2.27 1.65 -14.51
C ILE A 9 -3.14 2.79 -13.93
N GLU A 10 -4.23 3.15 -14.61
CA GLU A 10 -5.15 4.20 -14.13
C GLU A 10 -5.78 3.84 -12.78
N GLN A 11 -6.17 2.59 -12.58
CA GLN A 11 -6.70 2.10 -11.31
C GLN A 11 -5.63 2.12 -10.21
N MET A 12 -4.42 1.61 -10.49
CA MET A 12 -3.32 1.63 -9.51
C MET A 12 -3.00 3.05 -9.05
N ASN A 13 -2.89 4.00 -9.99
CA ASN A 13 -2.65 5.41 -9.68
C ASN A 13 -3.78 6.03 -8.85
N THR A 14 -5.04 5.72 -9.18
CA THR A 14 -6.20 6.22 -8.45
C THR A 14 -6.20 5.75 -7.00
N GLN A 15 -5.88 4.48 -6.77
CA GLN A 15 -5.86 3.90 -5.43
C GLN A 15 -4.67 4.43 -4.61
N LEU A 16 -3.49 4.58 -5.22
CA LEU A 16 -2.34 5.19 -4.57
C LEU A 16 -2.64 6.64 -4.16
N ALA A 17 -3.20 7.46 -5.05
CA ALA A 17 -3.52 8.85 -4.74
C ALA A 17 -4.53 8.98 -3.59
N ARG A 18 -5.53 8.09 -3.53
CA ARG A 18 -6.48 8.04 -2.41
C ARG A 18 -5.81 7.63 -1.11
N PHE A 19 -4.92 6.65 -1.17
CA PHE A 19 -4.16 6.20 0.00
C PHE A 19 -3.28 7.33 0.55
N GLU A 20 -2.46 7.96 -0.29
CA GLU A 20 -1.59 9.07 0.09
C GLU A 20 -2.39 10.25 0.66
N SER A 21 -3.51 10.62 0.02
CA SER A 21 -4.38 11.70 0.50
C SER A 21 -4.92 11.45 1.91
N ASN A 22 -5.28 10.20 2.23
CA ASN A 22 -5.79 9.86 3.56
C ASN A 22 -4.68 9.77 4.61
N VAL A 23 -3.56 9.11 4.29
CA VAL A 23 -2.45 8.91 5.22
C VAL A 23 -1.78 10.25 5.57
N ASN A 24 -1.59 11.13 4.59
CA ASN A 24 -0.97 12.45 4.82
C ASN A 24 -1.83 13.41 5.65
N ARG A 25 -3.10 13.07 5.92
CA ARG A 25 -3.98 13.85 6.81
C ARG A 25 -3.86 13.44 8.27
N LEU A 26 -3.19 12.33 8.56
CA LEU A 26 -2.94 11.86 9.91
C LEU A 26 -1.67 12.50 10.44
N SER A 27 -1.70 12.96 11.69
CA SER A 27 -0.50 13.31 12.44
C SER A 27 0.34 12.07 12.74
N GLU A 28 1.61 12.28 13.09
CA GLU A 28 2.51 11.18 13.46
C GLU A 28 1.94 10.33 14.61
N GLU A 29 1.34 10.97 15.62
CA GLU A 29 0.69 10.26 16.73
C GLU A 29 -0.49 9.41 16.26
N GLU A 30 -1.36 9.95 15.41
CA GLU A 30 -2.52 9.24 14.88
C GLU A 30 -2.10 8.06 13.99
N VAL A 31 -1.05 8.20 13.20
CA VAL A 31 -0.50 7.13 12.34
C VAL A 31 -0.08 5.90 13.15
N TRP A 32 0.51 6.12 14.33
CA TRP A 32 0.96 5.04 15.22
C TRP A 32 -0.09 4.59 16.23
N SER A 33 -1.17 5.35 16.39
CA SER A 33 -2.26 5.04 17.30
C SER A 33 -2.95 3.72 16.96
N ARG A 34 -3.49 3.05 17.99
CA ARG A 34 -4.30 1.84 17.84
C ARG A 34 -5.66 2.09 18.48
N LEU A 35 -6.73 1.69 17.80
CA LEU A 35 -8.09 1.82 18.32
C LEU A 35 -8.38 0.80 19.44
N ALA A 36 -7.70 -0.34 19.44
CA ALA A 36 -7.75 -1.35 20.49
C ALA A 36 -6.40 -2.09 20.59
N PRO A 37 -6.08 -2.73 21.73
CA PRO A 37 -4.78 -3.38 21.95
C PRO A 37 -4.40 -4.46 20.93
N ASP A 38 -5.41 -5.15 20.38
CA ASP A 38 -5.30 -6.25 19.41
C ASP A 38 -5.36 -5.79 17.94
N MET A 39 -5.54 -4.48 17.69
CA MET A 39 -5.58 -3.92 16.35
C MET A 39 -4.23 -3.38 15.89
N ASN A 40 -4.00 -3.39 14.58
CA ASN A 40 -2.85 -2.73 13.97
C ASN A 40 -3.07 -1.21 13.91
N SER A 41 -1.98 -0.46 14.05
CA SER A 41 -1.95 0.96 13.70
C SER A 41 -1.97 1.13 12.18
N VAL A 42 -2.26 2.35 11.71
CA VAL A 42 -2.19 2.67 10.28
C VAL A 42 -0.76 2.46 9.76
N ALA A 43 0.27 2.88 10.51
CA ALA A 43 1.67 2.62 10.14
C ALA A 43 1.99 1.13 9.95
N ASN A 44 1.56 0.27 10.88
CA ASN A 44 1.80 -1.18 10.74
C ASN A 44 1.13 -1.72 9.47
N LEU A 45 -0.09 -1.30 9.18
CA LEU A 45 -0.80 -1.68 7.96
C LEU A 45 -0.07 -1.20 6.70
N CYS A 46 0.47 0.03 6.69
CA CYS A 46 1.27 0.55 5.59
C CYS A 46 2.54 -0.28 5.37
N ILE A 47 3.25 -0.64 6.45
CA ILE A 47 4.46 -1.46 6.38
C ILE A 47 4.14 -2.84 5.80
N HIS A 48 3.09 -3.49 6.30
CA HIS A 48 2.66 -4.80 5.79
C HIS A 48 2.25 -4.74 4.32
N LEU A 49 1.50 -3.71 3.92
CA LEU A 49 1.10 -3.52 2.52
C LEU A 49 2.32 -3.33 1.62
N ALA A 50 3.24 -2.42 1.98
CA ALA A 50 4.45 -2.18 1.20
C ALA A 50 5.31 -3.44 1.05
N GLY A 51 5.47 -4.21 2.14
CA GLY A 51 6.17 -5.50 2.10
C GLY A 51 5.49 -6.52 1.17
N SER A 52 4.16 -6.62 1.25
CA SER A 52 3.36 -7.50 0.38
C SER A 52 3.49 -7.13 -1.10
N GLU A 53 3.31 -5.85 -1.45
CA GLU A 53 3.45 -5.37 -2.84
C GLU A 53 4.86 -5.61 -3.38
N TYR A 54 5.87 -5.32 -2.58
CA TYR A 54 7.26 -5.58 -2.94
C TYR A 54 7.51 -7.06 -3.22
N GLN A 55 7.02 -7.95 -2.35
CA GLN A 55 7.15 -9.39 -2.55
C GLN A 55 6.44 -9.85 -3.84
N HIS A 56 5.22 -9.38 -4.11
CA HIS A 56 4.50 -9.75 -5.32
C HIS A 56 5.19 -9.24 -6.59
N PHE A 57 5.70 -8.00 -6.60
CA PHE A 57 6.38 -7.47 -7.78
C PHE A 57 7.77 -8.09 -7.98
N VAL A 58 8.58 -8.18 -6.93
CA VAL A 58 9.97 -8.64 -7.05
C VAL A 58 10.05 -10.15 -7.19
N SER A 59 9.31 -10.89 -6.36
CA SER A 59 9.31 -12.35 -6.41
C SER A 59 8.35 -12.90 -7.44
N GLY A 60 7.12 -12.37 -7.52
CA GLY A 60 6.10 -12.88 -8.43
C GLY A 60 6.35 -12.53 -9.90
N LEU A 61 6.70 -11.28 -10.20
CA LEU A 61 6.97 -10.84 -11.58
C LEU A 61 8.46 -10.86 -11.93
N GLY A 62 9.31 -10.46 -10.97
CA GLY A 62 10.75 -10.35 -11.16
C GLY A 62 11.53 -11.67 -11.03
N ASN A 63 10.88 -12.77 -10.63
CA ASN A 63 11.48 -14.09 -10.38
C ASN A 63 12.68 -14.06 -9.42
N ARG A 64 12.74 -13.09 -8.49
CA ARG A 64 13.73 -13.09 -7.41
C ARG A 64 13.14 -13.70 -6.16
N LEU A 65 13.71 -14.82 -5.73
CA LEU A 65 13.46 -15.33 -4.40
C LEU A 65 14.00 -14.30 -3.40
N LEU A 66 13.10 -13.73 -2.60
CA LEU A 66 13.45 -12.90 -1.45
C LEU A 66 13.87 -13.79 -0.28
#